data_AF-A0A7V4LDM4-F1
#
_entry.id   AF-A0A7V4LDM4-F1
#
_cell.length_a   1.000
_cell.length_b   1.000
_cell.length_c   1.000
_cell.angle_alpha   90.00
_cell.angle_beta   90.00
_cell.angle_gamma   90.00
#
_symmetry.space_group_name_H-M   'P 1'
#
loop_
_entity.id
_entity.type
_entity.pdbx_description
1 polymer ?
#
loop_
_entity_poly.entity_id
_entity_poly.type
_entity_poly.pdbx_seq_one_letter_code
_entity_poly.pdbx_strand_id
1 'polypeptide(L)' 'MLQEIRQFCVLFALTPVHAGSGQALGAVDLPIQRERHTQWPQVQASGVKGAFRDWFYRFYH' A
#
# COMPACT_ATOMS: atom_id res chain seq x y z
N MET A 1 -13.03 -13.06 -25.03
CA MET A 1 -12.69 -13.67 -23.72
C MET A 1 -11.39 -13.03 -23.26
N LEU A 2 -11.47 -11.98 -22.43
CA LEU A 2 -10.26 -11.36 -21.85
C LEU A 2 -9.71 -12.36 -20.82
N GLN A 3 -8.53 -12.92 -21.08
CA GLN A 3 -7.83 -13.71 -20.08
C GLN A 3 -7.48 -12.80 -18.91
N GLU A 4 -7.86 -13.19 -17.69
CA GLU A 4 -7.41 -12.49 -16.49
C GLU A 4 -5.90 -12.67 -16.35
N ILE A 5 -5.15 -11.59 -16.55
CA ILE A 5 -3.73 -11.56 -16.24
C ILE A 5 -3.61 -11.52 -14.72
N ARG A 6 -3.33 -12.67 -14.11
CA ARG A 6 -3.00 -12.79 -12.69
C ARG A 6 -1.49 -12.92 -12.56
N GLN A 7 -0.85 -11.85 -12.10
CA GLN A 7 0.57 -11.86 -11.75
C GLN A 7 0.74 -11.54 -10.27
N PHE A 8 1.64 -12.27 -9.62
CA PHE A 8 2.06 -11.96 -8.26
C PHE A 8 3.15 -10.88 -8.31
N CYS A 9 2.96 -9.83 -7.51
CA CYS A 9 3.96 -8.78 -7.30
C CYS A 9 4.41 -8.84 -5.85
N VAL A 10 5.71 -9.08 -5.63
CA VAL A 10 6.31 -9.06 -4.30
C VAL A 10 7.02 -7.72 -4.13
N LEU A 11 6.71 -7.03 -3.04
CA LEU A 11 7.26 -5.71 -2.74
C LEU A 11 8.30 -5.84 -1.62
N PHE A 12 9.54 -5.45 -1.92
CA PHE A 12 10.61 -5.33 -0.93
C PHE A 12 10.88 -3.86 -0.65
N ALA A 13 10.84 -3.49 0.63
CA ALA A 13 11.08 -2.13 1.07
C ALA A 13 12.59 -1.83 1.07
N LEU A 14 13.06 -1.05 0.08
CA LEU A 14 14.44 -0.56 0.05
C LEU A 14 14.70 0.54 1.09
N THR A 15 13.66 1.28 1.46
CA THR A 15 13.67 2.35 2.45
C THR A 15 12.53 2.12 3.45
N PRO A 16 12.55 2.75 4.65
CA PRO A 16 11.40 2.72 5.54
C PRO A 16 10.11 3.13 4.83
N VAL A 17 9.02 2.39 5.04
CA VAL A 17 7.72 2.62 4.38
C VAL A 17 6.71 3.09 5.40
N HIS A 18 6.04 4.21 5.11
CA HIS A 18 4.94 4.74 5.91
C HIS A 18 3.62 4.67 5.12
N ALA A 19 2.94 3.52 5.20
CA ALA A 19 1.56 3.40 4.73
C ALA A 19 0.63 3.90 5.85
N GLY A 20 0.32 5.20 5.90
CA GLY A 20 -0.40 5.81 7.03
C GLY A 20 -1.87 5.44 7.10
N SER A 21 -2.41 5.28 8.32
CA SER A 21 -3.84 5.05 8.58
C SER A 21 -4.58 6.29 9.12
N GLY A 22 -4.00 7.48 8.97
CA GLY A 22 -4.51 8.73 9.56
C GLY A 22 -3.95 8.98 10.96
N GLN A 23 -4.53 9.94 11.68
CA GLN A 23 -4.17 10.21 13.07
C GLN A 23 -4.89 9.26 14.03
N ALA A 24 -4.23 8.87 15.11
CA ALA A 24 -4.83 8.07 16.17
C ALA A 24 -4.67 8.75 17.54
N LEU A 25 -5.65 8.57 18.42
CA LEU A 25 -5.58 8.97 19.83
C LEU A 25 -4.75 7.98 20.68
N GLY A 26 -3.84 7.25 20.04
CA GLY A 26 -3.02 6.21 20.68
C GLY A 26 -1.64 6.70 21.07
N ALA A 27 -0.77 5.77 21.47
CA ALA A 27 0.63 6.10 21.81
C ALA A 27 1.47 6.62 20.63
N VAL A 28 0.98 6.46 19.40
CA VAL A 28 1.63 6.93 18.17
C VAL A 28 0.65 7.82 17.43
N ASP A 29 1.05 9.06 17.16
CA ASP A 29 0.19 10.05 16.49
C ASP A 29 -0.15 9.65 15.05
N LEU A 30 0.87 9.18 14.30
CA LEU A 30 0.77 8.79 12.90
C LEU A 30 1.12 7.30 12.72
N PRO A 31 0.19 6.39 13.05
CA PRO A 31 0.42 4.97 12.87
C PRO A 31 0.39 4.53 11.41
N ILE A 32 1.10 3.44 11.14
CA ILE A 32 0.97 2.70 9.88
C ILE A 32 -0.31 1.86 9.86
N GLN A 33 -0.78 1.55 8.65
CA GLN A 33 -1.88 0.65 8.37
C GLN A 33 -1.58 -0.76 8.89
N ARG A 34 -2.59 -1.34 9.54
CA ARG A 34 -2.56 -2.70 10.07
C ARG A 34 -3.84 -3.44 9.71
N GLU A 35 -3.74 -4.75 9.58
CA GLU A 35 -4.91 -5.61 9.49
C GLU A 35 -5.66 -5.61 10.83
N ARG A 36 -6.99 -5.48 10.80
CA ARG A 36 -7.79 -5.30 12.02
C ARG A 36 -7.69 -6.48 12.99
N HIS A 37 -7.70 -7.71 12.47
CA HIS A 37 -7.80 -8.91 13.30
C HIS A 37 -6.44 -9.36 13.87
N THR A 38 -5.39 -9.29 13.06
CA THR A 38 -4.04 -9.78 13.42
C THR A 38 -3.11 -8.67 13.90
N GLN A 39 -3.44 -7.41 13.60
CA GLN A 39 -2.58 -6.24 13.78
C GLN A 39 -1.27 -6.28 12.97
N TRP A 40 -1.17 -7.16 11.99
CA TRP A 40 0.00 -7.22 11.11
C TRP A 40 0.11 -5.96 10.24
N PRO A 41 1.33 -5.45 10.01
CA PRO A 41 1.56 -4.35 9.07
C PRO A 41 1.05 -4.73 7.68
N GLN A 42 0.30 -3.85 7.04
CA GLN A 42 -0.14 -4.03 5.66
C GLN A 42 -0.13 -2.71 4.90
N VAL A 43 -0.09 -2.79 3.58
CA VAL A 43 -0.42 -1.67 2.70
C VAL A 43 -1.76 -1.99 2.05
N GLN A 44 -2.79 -1.17 2.28
CA GLN A 44 -4.09 -1.38 1.66
C GLN A 44 -3.98 -1.31 0.14
N ALA A 45 -4.74 -2.16 -0.55
CA ALA A 45 -4.71 -2.28 -2.01
C ALA A 45 -5.01 -0.94 -2.73
N SER A 46 -5.81 -0.07 -2.13
CA SER A 46 -6.09 1.28 -2.64
C SER A 46 -4.82 2.14 -2.74
N GLY A 47 -3.95 2.08 -1.73
CA GLY A 47 -2.67 2.78 -1.72
C GLY A 47 -1.72 2.25 -2.79
N VAL A 48 -1.57 0.93 -2.89
CA VAL A 48 -0.74 0.28 -3.93
C VAL A 48 -1.23 0.67 -5.33
N LYS A 49 -2.53 0.54 -5.58
CA LYS A 49 -3.16 0.90 -6.86
C LYS A 49 -2.95 2.37 -7.22
N GLY A 50 -3.11 3.26 -6.24
CA GLY A 50 -2.90 4.70 -6.43
C GLY A 50 -1.46 5.02 -6.82
N ALA A 51 -0.48 4.47 -6.09
CA ALA A 51 0.93 4.67 -6.36
C ALA A 51 1.35 4.15 -7.75
N PHE A 52 0.89 2.95 -8.12
CA PHE A 52 1.21 2.38 -9.45
C PHE A 52 0.58 3.18 -10.58
N ARG A 53 -0.64 3.65 -10.40
CA ARG A 53 -1.32 4.50 -11.39
C ARG A 53 -0.57 5.82 -11.58
N ASP A 54 -0.22 6.50 -10.49
CA ASP A 54 0.52 7.77 -10.54
C ASP A 54 1.90 7.57 -11.19
N TRP A 55 2.61 6.50 -10.85
CA TRP A 55 3.89 6.15 -11.49
C TRP A 55 3.73 5.92 -13.00
N PHE A 56 2.73 5.12 -13.41
CA PHE A 56 2.46 4.88 -14.83
C PHE A 56 2.22 6.19 -15.59
N TYR A 57 1.37 7.08 -15.05
CA TYR A 57 1.08 8.37 -15.71
C TYR A 57 2.26 9.33 -15.75
N ARG A 58 3.24 9.20 -14.85
CA ARG A 58 4.43 10.06 -14.85
C ARG A 58 5.49 9.63 -15.85
N PHE A 59 5.54 8.34 -16.21
CA PHE A 59 6.63 7.78 -17.01
C PHE A 59 6.21 7.17 -18.35
N TYR A 60 4.93 6.85 -18.54
CA TYR A 60 4.43 6.13 -19.72
C TYR A 60 3.23 6.78 -20.41
N HIS A 61 2.71 7.88 -19.86
CA HIS A 61 1.73 8.74 -20.51
C HIS A 61 2.37 10.11 -20.76
#